data_AF-A0A321L589-F1
#
_entry.id   AF-A0A321L589-F1
#
_cell.length_a   1.000
_cell.length_b   1.000
_cell.length_c   1.000
_cell.angle_alpha   90.00
_cell.angle_beta   90.00
_cell.angle_gamma   90.00
#
_symmetry.space_group_name_H-M   'P 1'
#
loop_
_entity.id
_entity.type
_entity.pdbx_description
1 polymer ?
#
loop_
_entity_poly.entity_id
_entity_poly.type
_entity_poly.pdbx_seq_one_letter_code
_entity_poly.pdbx_strand_id
1 'polypeptide(L)' 'MPRQPDPELEGRILHAADVLWRRGGEQALTMRAVAQAAGTNTPAVYRRFKNREDL' A
#
# COMPACT_ATOMS: atom_id res chain seq x y z
N MET A 1 9.62 19.06 13.07
CA MET A 1 8.29 18.44 13.10
C MET A 1 8.33 17.22 12.18
N PRO A 2 8.29 15.98 12.68
CA PRO A 2 8.16 14.82 11.79
C PRO A 2 6.83 14.94 11.04
N ARG A 3 6.85 14.82 9.70
CA ARG A 3 5.63 14.84 8.88
C ARG A 3 4.75 13.68 9.37
N GLN A 4 3.61 14.01 9.98
CA GLN A 4 2.60 13.00 10.30
C GLN A 4 2.30 12.21 9.03
N PRO A 5 2.27 10.86 9.12
CA PRO A 5 1.90 10.04 7.99
C PRO A 5 0.51 10.46 7.57
N ASP A 6 0.41 10.96 6.33
CA ASP A 6 -0.85 11.37 5.71
C ASP A 6 -1.86 10.21 5.82
N PRO A 7 -2.90 10.32 6.68
CA PRO A 7 -3.80 9.21 6.97
C PRO A 7 -4.65 8.84 5.74
N GLU A 8 -4.87 9.80 4.83
CA GLU A 8 -5.56 9.55 3.57
C GLU A 8 -4.73 8.70 2.61
N LEU A 9 -3.40 8.75 2.71
CA LEU A 9 -2.53 7.90 1.90
C LEU A 9 -2.52 6.46 2.43
N GLU A 10 -2.53 6.28 3.75
CA GLU A 10 -2.61 4.95 4.36
C GLU A 10 -3.93 4.26 4.00
N GLY A 11 -5.05 4.96 4.12
CA GLY A 11 -6.36 4.44 3.71
C GLY A 11 -6.42 4.04 2.22
N ARG A 12 -5.82 4.85 1.33
CA ARG A 12 -5.72 4.52 -0.11
C ARG A 12 -4.88 3.27 -0.36
N ILE A 13 -3.78 3.11 0.37
CA ILE A 13 -2.91 1.94 0.28
C ILE A 13 -3.64 0.68 0.73
N LEU A 14 -4.32 0.71 1.87
CA LEU A 14 -5.08 -0.44 2.39
C LEU A 14 -6.27 -0.80 1.47
N HIS A 15 -6.97 0.20 0.95
CA HIS A 15 -8.05 -0.04 0.00
C HIS A 15 -7.53 -0.70 -1.30
N ALA A 16 -6.41 -0.21 -1.83
CA ALA A 16 -5.77 -0.80 -2.98
C ALA A 16 -5.29 -2.25 -2.72
N ALA A 17 -4.76 -2.50 -1.51
CA ALA A 17 -4.37 -3.83 -1.06
C ALA A 17 -5.56 -4.81 -1.02
N ASP A 18 -6.68 -4.43 -0.39
CA ASP A 18 -7.89 -5.28 -0.34
C ASP A 18 -8.44 -5.59 -1.74
N VAL A 19 -8.46 -4.61 -2.65
CA VAL A 19 -8.89 -4.83 -4.04
C VAL A 19 -7.97 -5.80 -4.78
N LEU A 20 -6.66 -5.69 -4.60
CA LEU A 20 -5.68 -6.60 -5.22
C LEU A 20 -5.78 -8.01 -4.63
N TRP A 21 -5.93 -8.10 -3.31
CA TRP A 21 -6.12 -9.36 -2.60
C TRP A 21 -7.37 -10.10 -3.10
N ARG A 22 -8.50 -9.41 -3.20
CA ARG A 22 -9.76 -9.99 -3.71
C ARG A 22 -9.67 -10.44 -5.17
N ARG A 23 -8.83 -9.79 -5.99
CA ARG A 23 -8.72 -10.09 -7.43
C ARG A 23 -7.75 -11.22 -7.76
N GLY A 24 -6.66 -11.37 -7.02
CA GLY A 24 -5.61 -12.33 -7.36
C GLY A 24 -4.82 -12.87 -6.17
N GLY A 25 -5.33 -12.69 -4.95
CA GLY A 25 -4.73 -13.18 -3.73
C GLY A 25 -3.31 -12.66 -3.50
N GLU A 26 -2.51 -13.48 -2.84
CA GLU A 26 -1.17 -13.13 -2.39
C GLU A 26 -0.18 -12.82 -3.52
N GLN A 27 -0.40 -13.36 -4.72
CA GLN A 27 0.45 -13.07 -5.89
C GLN A 27 0.15 -11.70 -6.51
N ALA A 28 -1.10 -11.24 -6.43
CA ALA A 28 -1.48 -9.89 -6.90
C ALA A 28 -1.11 -8.80 -5.89
N LEU A 29 -1.03 -9.15 -4.60
CA LEU A 29 -0.64 -8.25 -3.52
C LEU A 29 0.88 -8.04 -3.48
N THR A 30 1.37 -7.20 -4.40
CA THR A 30 2.78 -6.75 -4.38
C THR A 30 2.89 -5.29 -4.00
N MET A 31 3.96 -4.92 -3.29
CA MET A 31 4.23 -3.52 -2.89
C MET A 31 4.17 -2.54 -4.08
N ARG A 32 4.64 -2.98 -5.25
CA ARG A 32 4.61 -2.18 -6.48
C ARG A 32 3.19 -2.04 -7.03
N ALA A 33 2.40 -3.11 -7.07
CA ALA A 33 1.01 -3.06 -7.51
C ALA A 33 0.17 -2.20 -6.58
N VAL A 34 0.36 -2.33 -5.27
CA VAL A 34 -0.34 -1.53 -4.26
C VAL A 34 0.03 -0.06 -4.37
N ALA A 35 1.32 0.27 -4.53
CA ALA A 35 1.76 1.65 -4.75
C ALA A 35 1.10 2.27 -5.99
N GLN A 36 1.10 1.52 -7.10
CA GLN A 36 0.52 1.96 -8.36
C GLN A 36 -1.00 2.14 -8.25
N ALA A 37 -1.70 1.22 -7.59
CA ALA A 37 -3.14 1.28 -7.37
C ALA A 37 -3.55 2.38 -6.38
N ALA A 38 -2.73 2.66 -5.37
CA ALA A 38 -2.93 3.76 -4.43
C ALA A 38 -2.51 5.14 -4.97
N GLY A 39 -1.94 5.20 -6.18
CA GLY A 39 -1.47 6.45 -6.79
C GLY A 39 -0.26 7.04 -6.09
N THR A 40 0.62 6.20 -5.55
CA THR A 40 1.82 6.61 -4.80
C THR A 40 3.07 5.90 -5.30
N ASN A 41 4.22 6.26 -4.72
CA ASN A 41 5.51 5.64 -5.05
C ASN A 41 5.81 4.48 -4.10
N THR A 42 6.46 3.43 -4.60
CA THR A 42 6.86 2.26 -3.80
C THR A 42 7.62 2.62 -2.51
N PRO A 43 8.56 3.59 -2.50
CA PRO A 43 9.24 4.02 -1.26
C PRO A 43 8.32 4.71 -0.24
N ALA A 44 7.19 5.27 -0.66
CA ALA A 44 6.19 5.81 0.26
C ALA A 44 5.40 4.69 0.97
N VAL A 45 5.20 3.57 0.28
CA VAL A 45 4.61 2.35 0.87
C VAL A 45 5.61 1.70 1.83
N TYR A 46 6.88 1.52 1.43
CA TYR A 46 7.94 0.96 2.30
C TYR A 46 8.19 1.76 3.59
N ARG A 47 7.90 3.05 3.59
CA ARG A 47 8.01 3.90 4.79
C ARG A 47 6.91 3.62 5.82
N ARG A 48 5.79 3.02 5.41
CA ARG A 48 4.62 2.73 6.26
C ARG A 48 4.50 1.23 6.54
N PHE A 49 4.64 0.43 5.49
CA PHE A 49 4.52 -1.01 5.50
C PHE A 49 5.88 -1.59 5.10
N LYS A 50 6.56 -2.29 6.01
CA LYS A 50 7.87 -2.86 5.69
C LYS A 50 7.75 -3.98 4.66
N ASN A 51 6.68 -4.77 4.79
CA ASN A 51 6.43 -5.97 4.01
C ASN A 51 4.97 -6.01 3.56
N ARG A 52 4.67 -6.88 2.59
CA ARG A 52 3.29 -7.14 2.16
C ARG A 52 2.41 -7.80 3.22
N GLU A 53 2.99 -8.39 4.26
CA GLU A 53 2.27 -8.99 5.38
C GLU A 53 1.73 -7.94 6.36
N ASP A 54 2.26 -6.72 6.29
CA ASP A 54 1.79 -5.55 7.03
C ASP A 54 0.63 -4.84 6.30
N LEU A 55 0.33 -5.23 5.05
CA LEU A 55 -0.75 -4.68 4.20
C LEU A 55 -2.03 -5.53 4.29
#